data_AF-A0A3D5UYT7-F1
#
_entry.id   AF-A0A3D5UYT7-F1
#
_cell.length_a   1.000
_cell.length_b   1.000
_cell.length_c   1.000
_cell.angle_alpha   90.00
_cell.angle_beta   90.00
_cell.angle_gamma   90.00
#
_symmetry.space_group_name_H-M   'P 1'
#
loop_
_entity.id
_entity.type
_entity.pdbx_description
1 polymer ?
#
loop_
_entity_poly.entity_id
_entity_poly.type
_entity_poly.pdbx_seq_one_letter_code
_entity_poly.pdbx_strand_id
1 'polypeptide(L)'
;LIVHTRDADEDMARILDEEMGKGAFPGLLHCFSSSSQLAEKALELGLYISLSGIVTFKNAVELRETAAKVPMERLLVETDAPYLAPVPKRGKRN
;
A
#
# COMPACT_ATOMS: atom_id res chain seq x y z
N LEU A 1 4.40 11.16 6.50
CA LEU A 1 5.06 9.92 6.92
C LEU A 1 4.98 8.90 5.78
N ILE A 2 6.03 8.10 5.55
CA ILE A 2 6.02 7.00 4.58
C ILE A 2 6.18 5.72 5.39
N VAL A 3 5.17 4.85 5.33
CA VAL A 3 5.02 3.69 6.23
C VAL A 3 5.15 2.42 5.42
N HIS A 4 6.00 1.51 5.88
CA HIS A 4 6.13 0.17 5.34
C HIS A 4 5.44 -0.82 6.27
N THR A 5 4.77 -1.82 5.69
CA THR A 5 4.20 -2.95 6.43
C THR A 5 4.42 -4.25 5.65
N ARG A 6 4.65 -5.33 6.39
CA ARG A 6 4.75 -6.70 5.85
C ARG A 6 4.41 -7.67 6.97
N ASP A 7 3.45 -8.55 6.72
CA ASP A 7 3.00 -9.58 7.67
C ASP A 7 2.63 -9.00 9.05
N ALA A 8 2.11 -7.77 9.08
CA ALA A 8 1.87 -6.99 10.30
C ALA A 8 0.58 -6.14 10.22
N ASP A 9 -0.42 -6.59 9.46
CA ASP A 9 -1.60 -5.79 9.15
C ASP A 9 -2.40 -5.36 10.39
N GLU A 10 -2.60 -6.27 11.35
CA GLU A 10 -3.34 -5.98 12.58
C GLU A 10 -2.63 -4.96 13.46
N ASP A 11 -1.32 -5.15 13.67
CA ASP A 11 -0.50 -4.21 14.44
C ASP A 11 -0.40 -2.85 13.75
N MET A 12 -0.24 -2.83 12.43
CA MET A 12 -0.19 -1.60 11.66
C MET A 12 -1.50 -0.82 11.77
N ALA A 13 -2.65 -1.48 11.60
CA ALA A 13 -3.96 -0.86 11.75
C ALA A 13 -4.15 -0.27 13.16
N ARG A 14 -3.78 -1.03 14.20
CA ARG A 14 -3.87 -0.58 15.59
C ARG A 14 -3.00 0.62 15.87
N ILE A 15 -1.72 0.59 15.48
CA ILE A 15 -0.78 1.69 15.72
C ILE A 15 -1.21 2.94 14.96
N LEU A 16 -1.65 2.82 13.70
CA LEU A 16 -2.13 3.97 12.93
C LEU A 16 -3.37 4.60 13.59
N ASP A 17 -4.30 3.80 14.10
CA ASP A 17 -5.48 4.30 14.79
C ASP A 17 -5.12 5.04 16.09
N GLU A 18 -4.28 4.41 16.93
CA GLU A 18 -3.82 4.99 18.20
C GLU A 18 -3.06 6.31 17.98
N GLU A 19 -2.17 6.38 16.99
CA GLU A 19 -1.39 7.59 16.72
C GLU A 19 -2.21 8.68 16.03
N MET A 20 -3.12 8.34 15.11
CA MET A 20 -4.04 9.31 14.51
C MET A 20 -5.00 9.92 15.52
N GLY A 21 -5.41 9.14 16.53
CA GLY A 21 -6.22 9.61 17.66
C GLY A 21 -5.51 10.67 18.52
N LYS A 22 -4.18 10.72 18.51
CA LYS A 22 -3.38 11.75 19.20
C LYS A 22 -3.20 13.01 18.37
N GLY A 23 -3.37 12.92 17.04
CA GLY A 23 -3.30 14.04 16.12
C GLY A 23 -3.18 13.55 14.68
N ALA A 24 -4.01 14.09 13.80
CA ALA A 24 -4.00 13.71 12.39
C ALA A 24 -2.68 14.12 11.71
N PHE A 25 -2.13 13.23 10.89
CA PHE A 25 -0.95 13.50 10.08
C PHE A 25 -1.12 12.96 8.65
N PRO A 26 -0.47 13.57 7.64
CA PRO A 26 -0.44 13.00 6.30
C PRO A 26 0.48 11.77 6.27
N GLY A 27 0.01 10.68 5.66
CA GLY A 27 0.75 9.43 5.57
C GLY A 27 0.46 8.66 4.29
N LEU A 28 1.41 7.78 3.95
CA LEU A 28 1.37 6.88 2.81
C LEU A 28 1.74 5.49 3.29
N LEU A 29 0.91 4.48 3.00
CA LEU A 29 1.35 3.09 3.05
C LEU A 29 2.04 2.78 1.72
N HIS A 30 3.36 2.72 1.79
CA HIS A 30 4.20 2.53 0.62
C HIS A 30 4.35 1.05 0.29
N CYS A 31 4.58 0.78 -0.99
CA CYS A 31 4.73 -0.53 -1.60
C CYS A 31 3.64 -1.49 -1.15
N PHE A 32 2.39 -1.03 -1.25
CA PHE A 32 1.26 -1.72 -0.64
C PHE A 32 1.06 -3.12 -1.25
N SER A 33 1.11 -4.13 -0.38
CA SER A 33 0.83 -5.53 -0.72
C SER A 33 0.10 -6.25 0.43
N SER A 34 -0.62 -5.48 1.26
CA SER A 34 -1.36 -5.95 2.44
C SER A 34 -2.82 -6.29 2.10
N SER A 35 -3.57 -6.73 3.11
CA SER A 35 -4.98 -7.09 3.02
C SER A 35 -5.89 -5.91 2.66
N SER A 36 -7.08 -6.21 2.11
CA SER A 36 -8.12 -5.20 1.85
C SER A 36 -8.55 -4.46 3.12
N GLN A 37 -8.55 -5.14 4.27
CA GLN A 37 -8.94 -4.56 5.56
C GLN A 37 -7.99 -3.44 5.98
N LEU A 38 -6.67 -3.63 5.79
CA LEU A 38 -5.71 -2.57 6.08
C LEU A 38 -5.84 -1.41 5.10
N ALA A 39 -6.14 -1.67 3.82
CA ALA A 39 -6.39 -0.62 2.84
C ALA A 39 -7.61 0.24 3.24
N GLU A 40 -8.73 -0.41 3.61
CA GLU A 40 -9.93 0.27 4.08
C GLU A 40 -9.62 1.14 5.30
N LYS A 41 -8.93 0.60 6.31
CA LYS A 41 -8.52 1.36 7.50
C LYS A 41 -7.65 2.56 7.15
N ALA A 42 -6.68 2.39 6.25
CA ALA A 42 -5.83 3.49 5.80
C ALA A 42 -6.65 4.62 5.14
N LEU A 43 -7.62 4.26 4.30
CA LEU A 43 -8.49 5.23 3.63
C LEU A 43 -9.44 5.94 4.60
N GLU A 44 -10.00 5.24 5.58
CA GLU A 44 -10.78 5.83 6.67
C GLU A 44 -9.99 6.88 7.46
N LEU A 45 -8.71 6.60 7.71
CA LEU A 45 -7.77 7.52 8.36
C LEU A 45 -7.27 8.64 7.43
N GLY A 46 -7.73 8.69 6.18
CA GLY A 46 -7.36 9.71 5.21
C GLY A 46 -5.94 9.59 4.68
N LEU A 47 -5.33 8.40 4.77
CA LEU A 47 -4.01 8.09 4.25
C LEU A 47 -4.03 7.76 2.76
N TYR A 48 -2.85 7.75 2.15
CA TYR A 48 -2.63 7.35 0.77
C TYR A 48 -2.11 5.91 0.71
N ILE A 49 -2.33 5.27 -0.44
CA ILE A 49 -1.79 3.95 -0.77
C ILE A 49 -0.98 4.09 -2.05
N SER A 50 0.23 3.53 -2.10
CA SER A 50 1.00 3.44 -3.36
C SER A 50 1.18 2.01 -3.82
N LEU A 51 1.10 1.84 -5.14
CA LEU A 51 1.33 0.58 -5.81
C LEU A 51 2.66 0.60 -6.55
N SER A 52 3.45 -0.46 -6.34
CA SER A 52 4.68 -0.73 -7.08
C SER A 52 4.43 -1.70 -8.23
N GLY A 53 5.50 -2.16 -8.89
CA GLY A 53 5.42 -3.15 -9.96
C GLY A 53 4.75 -4.47 -9.55
N ILE A 54 4.58 -4.76 -8.25
CA ILE A 54 3.85 -5.92 -7.73
C ILE A 54 2.44 -6.02 -8.34
N VAL A 55 1.75 -4.90 -8.58
CA VAL A 55 0.38 -4.90 -9.15
C VAL A 55 0.31 -5.63 -10.50
N THR A 56 1.42 -5.66 -11.24
CA THR A 56 1.53 -6.33 -12.54
C THR A 56 1.80 -7.84 -12.45
N PHE A 57 2.10 -8.36 -11.26
CA PHE A 57 2.51 -9.76 -11.08
C PHE A 57 1.32 -10.71 -11.23
N LYS A 58 1.53 -11.87 -11.87
CA LYS A 58 0.45 -12.86 -12.12
C LYS A 58 -0.35 -13.21 -10.86
N ASN A 59 0.34 -13.41 -9.74
CA ASN A 59 -0.25 -13.80 -8.45
C ASN A 59 -0.84 -12.64 -7.62
N ALA A 60 -0.73 -11.39 -8.06
CA ALA A 60 -1.23 -10.23 -7.32
C ALA A 60 -2.73 -9.96 -7.55
N VAL A 61 -3.56 -11.01 -7.52
CA VAL A 61 -5.01 -10.90 -7.79
C VAL A 61 -5.69 -10.07 -6.71
N GLU A 62 -5.53 -10.43 -5.45
CA GLU A 62 -6.13 -9.72 -4.30
C GLU A 62 -5.66 -8.27 -4.20
N LEU A 63 -4.39 -8.00 -4.54
CA LEU A 63 -3.86 -6.64 -4.61
C LEU A 63 -4.57 -5.81 -5.68
N ARG A 64 -4.82 -6.38 -6.86
CA ARG A 64 -5.56 -5.69 -7.93
C ARG A 64 -7.02 -5.45 -7.56
N GLU A 65 -7.66 -6.40 -6.89
CA GLU A 65 -9.02 -6.24 -6.39
C GLU A 65 -9.12 -5.13 -5.34
N THR A 66 -8.15 -5.07 -4.42
CA THR A 66 -8.04 -3.99 -3.45
C THR A 66 -7.78 -2.66 -4.14
N ALA A 67 -6.80 -2.59 -5.05
CA ALA A 67 -6.45 -1.40 -5.81
C ALA A 67 -7.64 -0.83 -6.59
N ALA A 68 -8.49 -1.67 -7.16
CA ALA A 68 -9.69 -1.25 -7.90
C ALA A 68 -10.74 -0.55 -7.02
N LYS A 69 -10.69 -0.74 -5.69
CA LYS A 69 -11.58 -0.08 -4.72
C LYS A 69 -10.98 1.20 -4.14
N VAL A 70 -9.68 1.45 -4.34
CA VAL A 70 -9.02 2.66 -3.82
C VAL A 70 -9.45 3.87 -4.65
N PRO A 71 -9.95 4.95 -4.02
CA PRO A 71 -10.25 6.19 -4.72
C PRO A 71 -9.03 6.75 -5.44
N MET A 72 -9.19 7.23 -6.67
CA MET A 72 -8.08 7.66 -7.53
C MET A 72 -7.25 8.78 -6.89
N GLU A 73 -7.89 9.69 -6.15
CA GLU A 73 -7.27 10.78 -5.42
C GLU A 73 -6.47 10.35 -4.19
N ARG A 74 -6.59 9.08 -3.76
CA ARG A 74 -5.83 8.46 -2.66
C ARG A 74 -4.81 7.42 -3.14
N LEU A 75 -4.75 7.19 -4.45
CA LEU A 75 -3.87 6.20 -5.05
C LEU A 75 -2.63 6.88 -5.66
N LEU A 76 -1.45 6.37 -5.31
CA LEU A 76 -0.17 6.79 -5.86
C LEU A 76 0.51 5.63 -6.59
N VAL A 77 1.49 5.97 -7.44
CA VAL A 77 2.34 5.00 -8.14
C VAL A 77 3.78 5.22 -7.68
N GLU A 78 4.48 4.12 -7.42
CA GLU A 78 5.92 4.15 -7.15
C GLU A 78 6.63 3.03 -7.92
N THR A 79 7.96 3.10 -8.02
CA THR A 79 8.75 2.03 -8.64
C THR A 79 9.34 1.07 -7.61
N ASP A 80 9.62 1.56 -6.41
CA ASP A 80 10.42 0.89 -5.37
C ASP A 80 11.80 0.40 -5.91
N ALA A 81 12.36 1.16 -6.86
CA ALA A 81 13.66 0.87 -7.45
C ALA A 81 14.76 0.87 -6.37
N PRO A 82 15.74 -0.05 -6.44
CA PRO A 82 16.08 -0.92 -7.57
C PRO A 82 15.30 -2.26 -7.64
N TYR A 83 14.21 -2.39 -6.87
CA TYR A 83 13.45 -3.61 -6.71
C TYR A 83 12.15 -3.61 -7.53
N LEU A 84 11.45 -4.75 -7.54
CA LEU A 84 10.06 -4.89 -8.00
C LEU A 84 9.80 -4.42 -9.44
N ALA A 85 10.72 -4.70 -10.36
CA ALA A 85 10.53 -4.43 -11.78
C ALA A 85 9.19 -5.02 -12.27
N PRO A 86 8.33 -4.21 -12.93
CA PRO A 86 7.01 -4.66 -13.37
C PRO A 86 7.12 -5.70 -14.49
N VAL A 87 6.07 -6.47 -14.73
CA VAL A 87 5.95 -7.35 -15.92
C VAL A 87 6.02 -6.48 -17.19
N PRO A 88 6.80 -6.87 -18.22
CA PRO A 88 7.48 -8.16 -18.44
C PRO A 88 8.91 -8.26 -17.91
N LYS A 89 9.40 -7.28 -17.13
CA LYS A 89 10.76 -7.23 -16.60
C LYS A 89 10.91 -7.85 -15.20
N ARG A 90 9.85 -8.45 -14.64
CA ARG A 90 9.88 -9.14 -13.33
C ARG A 90 11.09 -10.08 -13.22
N GLY A 91 11.82 -9.98 -12.09
CA GLY A 91 13.05 -10.73 -11.83
C GLY A 91 14.33 -10.05 -12.32
N LYS A 92 14.22 -8.91 -13.01
CA LYS A 92 15.35 -8.01 -13.32
C LYS A 92 15.40 -6.86 -12.31
N ARG A 93 16.55 -6.19 -12.25
CA ARG A 93 16.70 -4.92 -11.55
C ARG A 93 15.77 -3.88 -12.19
N ASN A 94 15.06 -3.13 -11.35
CA ASN A 94 14.25 -1.99 -11.75
C ASN A 94 15.14 -0.75 -11.89
#